data_AF-A0A0Q3PEA5-F1
#
_entry.id   AF-A0A0Q3PEA5-F1
#
_cell.length_a   1.000
_cell.length_b   1.000
_cell.length_c   1.000
_cell.angle_alpha   90.00
_cell.angle_beta   90.00
_cell.angle_gamma   90.00
#
_symmetry.space_group_name_H-M   'P 1'
#
loop_
_entity.id
_entity.type
_entity.pdbx_description
1 polymer ?
#
loop_
_entity_poly.entity_id
_entity_poly.type
_entity_poly.pdbx_seq_one_letter_code
_entity_poly.pdbx_strand_id
1 'polypeptide(L)'
;MSRRRHSDDSDEKLTVYTTLVGLLNARNYNFGGEFVEAMIRQLKECLKVNMYNQAVHLVRFLSDLVNCHVIAAPSMVAMFENFVSVTQEEDVPQVRCDWYIFAFLSSLPWVGKELYEKKDAEMDRLLSQTESYLNSRYLDCLWSQIQKLKKDRWQERHILRPYLAFDSILCEALQHNLPPFTPPPHTEDSVYPMPRVIFRMFDYTDDPEGPVMPGSHSVERFVIEENLHCIIKSHWKERKTWSDCLTQDLEKPKPKFVREVLEKCMRLSYHQRIIDLVPASFSVLSPANPVCMYKYADESNRSLPGYTVALCLTIAIKNKASNDEIFGILKDVPNPNQEDDDDEGFSFNPLKIEVFVQTLLHLAAKSFSHSFSALAKFHEVFKTLAESDEGKLHVLRVVYEVWKNHPQMIAVLVDKMIRTQIVDCAAVANWIFSSELAHDFTRFYIWEILHSTIRKMNKHVLKIHKELEDTKARLARQHKRRDSDDDDDDDDRSTDREDGPLEEQIERLQEKVESAQSEQKNLFLVIFQRFIMLLTEHLVRCETGGIDVFTPWYKSCIERLQQIFLQHHQIIQQYMVTLENLLFTAELDHHILAVFQQFCALQA
;
A
#
# COMPACT_ATOMS: atom_id res chain seq x y z
N MET A 1 12.39 9.82 14.60
CA MET A 1 12.02 8.52 13.99
C MET A 1 12.08 7.33 14.99
N SER A 2 11.79 7.53 16.30
CA SER A 2 12.00 6.48 17.34
C SER A 2 10.74 6.07 18.14
N ARG A 3 9.58 6.71 17.97
CA ARG A 3 8.41 6.48 18.85
C ARG A 3 7.40 5.41 18.40
N ARG A 4 7.62 4.68 17.30
CA ARG A 4 6.67 3.67 16.78
C ARG A 4 7.05 2.20 17.02
N ARG A 5 8.12 1.90 17.79
CA ARG A 5 8.54 0.51 18.05
C ARG A 5 7.94 -0.14 19.30
N HIS A 6 7.22 0.58 20.15
CA HIS A 6 6.79 0.06 21.46
C HIS A 6 5.42 -0.63 21.45
N SER A 7 4.64 -0.57 20.36
CA SER A 7 3.30 -1.18 20.32
C SER A 7 3.30 -2.65 19.90
N ASP A 8 4.28 -3.10 19.10
CA ASP A 8 4.34 -4.48 18.56
C ASP A 8 4.92 -5.49 19.58
N ASP A 9 5.40 -5.05 20.75
CA ASP A 9 6.10 -5.86 21.77
C ASP A 9 5.21 -6.22 22.98
N SER A 10 3.90 -5.92 22.91
CA SER A 10 3.01 -5.92 24.08
C SER A 10 2.38 -7.28 24.44
N ASP A 11 2.13 -8.15 23.45
CA ASP A 11 1.50 -9.46 23.70
C ASP A 11 2.44 -10.43 24.43
N GLU A 12 3.75 -10.39 24.15
CA GLU A 12 4.75 -11.24 24.84
C GLU A 12 4.89 -10.93 26.33
N LYS A 13 4.49 -9.73 26.76
CA LYS A 13 4.59 -9.27 28.16
C LYS A 13 3.24 -9.11 28.84
N LEU A 14 2.15 -9.48 28.17
CA LEU A 14 0.78 -9.31 28.66
C LEU A 14 0.61 -9.86 30.09
N THR A 15 0.94 -11.14 30.28
CA THR A 15 0.72 -11.86 31.54
C THR A 15 1.64 -11.38 32.67
N VAL A 16 2.78 -10.76 32.33
CA VAL A 16 3.67 -10.11 33.31
C VAL A 16 2.99 -8.86 33.88
N TYR A 17 2.41 -8.04 33.00
CA TYR A 17 1.74 -6.81 33.42
C TYR A 17 0.41 -7.07 34.14
N THR A 18 -0.38 -8.05 33.72
CA THR A 18 -1.61 -8.43 34.45
C THR A 18 -1.28 -8.96 35.84
N THR A 19 -0.22 -9.77 35.98
CA THR A 19 0.29 -10.22 37.29
C THR A 19 0.68 -9.04 38.19
N LEU A 20 1.41 -8.06 37.64
CA LEU A 20 1.80 -6.86 38.37
C LEU A 20 0.57 -6.07 38.86
N VAL A 21 -0.44 -5.89 37.99
CA VAL A 21 -1.69 -5.22 38.35
C VAL A 21 -2.45 -6.01 39.42
N GLY A 22 -2.49 -7.34 39.33
CA GLY A 22 -3.07 -8.21 40.36
C GLY A 22 -2.43 -8.00 41.73
N LEU A 23 -1.10 -7.98 41.79
CA LEU A 23 -0.34 -7.73 43.01
C LEU A 23 -0.56 -6.31 43.57
N LEU A 24 -0.73 -5.31 42.69
CA LEU A 24 -1.08 -3.95 43.10
C LEU A 24 -2.51 -3.87 43.64
N ASN A 25 -3.48 -4.51 43.00
CA ASN A 25 -4.87 -4.58 43.46
C ASN A 25 -4.97 -5.25 44.84
N ALA A 26 -4.26 -6.37 45.05
CA ALA A 26 -4.22 -7.06 46.33
C ALA A 26 -3.72 -6.15 47.48
N ARG A 27 -2.85 -5.17 47.17
CA ARG A 27 -2.34 -4.19 48.14
C ARG A 27 -3.22 -2.95 48.26
N ASN A 28 -3.88 -2.54 47.19
CA ASN A 28 -4.71 -1.35 47.12
C ASN A 28 -5.90 -1.58 46.18
N TYR A 29 -7.04 -1.94 46.77
CA TYR A 29 -8.28 -2.20 46.04
C TYR A 29 -8.76 -0.99 45.23
N ASN A 30 -8.65 0.22 45.78
CA ASN A 30 -9.09 1.44 45.10
C ASN A 30 -8.28 1.69 43.82
N PHE A 31 -6.96 1.44 43.86
CA PHE A 31 -6.12 1.52 42.67
C PHE A 31 -6.58 0.53 41.59
N GLY A 32 -6.92 -0.70 41.98
CA GLY A 32 -7.44 -1.70 41.03
C GLY A 32 -8.72 -1.23 40.33
N GLY A 33 -9.64 -0.62 41.08
CA GLY A 33 -10.88 -0.06 40.53
C GLY A 33 -10.62 1.08 39.55
N GLU A 34 -9.81 2.07 39.95
CA GLU A 34 -9.43 3.19 39.09
C GLU A 34 -8.70 2.74 37.81
N PHE A 35 -7.85 1.72 37.92
CA PHE A 35 -7.14 1.13 36.79
C PHE A 35 -8.11 0.47 35.79
N VAL A 36 -9.05 -0.35 36.28
CA VAL A 36 -10.07 -1.00 35.45
C VAL A 36 -10.96 0.04 34.74
N GLU A 37 -11.39 1.09 35.45
CA GLU A 37 -12.15 2.19 34.85
C GLU A 37 -11.35 2.93 33.77
N ALA A 38 -10.06 3.20 34.03
CA ALA A 38 -9.16 3.80 33.04
C ALA A 38 -9.02 2.92 31.79
N MET A 39 -8.93 1.60 31.95
CA MET A 39 -8.83 0.66 30.83
C MET A 39 -10.10 0.64 29.97
N ILE A 40 -11.29 0.66 30.58
CA ILE A 40 -12.55 0.74 29.84
C ILE A 40 -12.69 2.08 29.10
N ARG A 41 -12.29 3.19 29.73
CA ARG A 41 -12.25 4.50 29.05
C ARG A 41 -11.30 4.48 27.86
N GLN A 42 -10.11 3.92 28.03
CA GLN A 42 -9.11 3.80 26.97
C GLN A 42 -9.62 2.91 25.83
N LEU A 43 -10.30 1.81 26.14
CA LEU A 43 -10.92 0.94 25.14
C LEU A 43 -11.97 1.70 24.33
N LYS A 44 -12.87 2.43 24.99
CA LYS A 44 -13.90 3.24 24.31
C LYS A 44 -13.27 4.31 23.41
N GLU A 45 -12.21 4.98 23.87
CA GLU A 45 -11.48 5.96 23.07
C GLU A 45 -10.81 5.31 21.86
N CYS A 46 -10.12 4.18 22.04
CA CYS A 46 -9.50 3.44 20.93
C CYS A 46 -10.52 3.05 19.86
N LEU A 47 -11.72 2.60 20.24
CA LEU A 47 -12.78 2.28 19.30
C LEU A 47 -13.30 3.53 18.57
N LYS A 48 -13.50 4.63 19.31
CA LYS A 48 -13.94 5.92 18.75
C LYS A 48 -12.97 6.47 17.70
N VAL A 49 -11.66 6.29 17.90
CA VAL A 49 -10.62 6.75 16.97
C VAL A 49 -10.16 5.67 15.97
N ASN A 50 -10.96 4.62 15.75
CA ASN A 50 -10.70 3.53 14.80
C ASN A 50 -9.38 2.74 15.06
N MET A 51 -8.88 2.73 16.29
CA MET A 51 -7.68 1.99 16.71
C MET A 51 -7.99 0.56 17.15
N TYR A 52 -8.73 -0.18 16.32
CA TYR A 52 -9.24 -1.52 16.59
C TYR A 52 -8.15 -2.56 16.92
N ASN A 53 -6.96 -2.48 16.32
CA ASN A 53 -5.85 -3.38 16.66
C ASN A 53 -5.37 -3.16 18.11
N GLN A 54 -5.33 -1.91 18.59
CA GLN A 54 -4.96 -1.61 19.98
C GLN A 54 -6.05 -2.02 20.95
N ALA A 55 -7.32 -1.84 20.56
CA ALA A 55 -8.46 -2.27 21.35
C ALA A 55 -8.45 -3.78 21.64
N VAL A 56 -8.00 -4.63 20.71
CA VAL A 56 -7.87 -6.09 20.95
C VAL A 56 -6.92 -6.38 22.12
N HIS A 57 -5.75 -5.72 22.18
CA HIS A 57 -4.80 -5.91 23.28
C HIS A 57 -5.40 -5.49 24.63
N LEU A 58 -6.20 -4.41 24.67
CA LEU A 58 -6.92 -3.98 25.88
C LEU A 58 -7.96 -5.01 26.33
N VAL A 59 -8.71 -5.59 25.38
CA VAL A 59 -9.69 -6.65 25.68
C VAL A 59 -8.99 -7.91 26.21
N ARG A 60 -7.86 -8.32 25.63
CA ARG A 60 -7.04 -9.43 26.14
C ARG A 60 -6.47 -9.14 27.52
N PHE A 61 -6.03 -7.92 27.77
CA PHE A 61 -5.55 -7.49 29.09
C PHE A 61 -6.63 -7.58 30.15
N LEU A 62 -7.83 -7.04 29.87
CA LEU A 62 -9.00 -7.16 30.75
C LEU A 62 -9.41 -8.62 30.98
N SER A 63 -9.29 -9.46 29.93
CA SER A 63 -9.57 -10.89 30.02
C SER A 63 -8.60 -11.61 30.96
N ASP A 64 -7.29 -11.39 30.82
CA ASP A 64 -6.29 -12.07 31.66
C ASP A 64 -6.27 -11.54 33.11
N LEU A 65 -6.75 -10.31 33.35
CA LEU A 65 -6.98 -9.77 34.70
C LEU A 65 -8.03 -10.56 35.51
N VAL A 66 -8.90 -11.34 34.84
CA VAL A 66 -9.80 -12.28 35.54
C VAL A 66 -8.99 -13.38 36.23
N ASN A 67 -7.98 -13.94 35.55
CA ASN A 67 -7.07 -14.94 36.12
C ASN A 67 -6.22 -14.37 37.27
N CYS A 68 -5.99 -13.05 37.27
CA CYS A 68 -5.26 -12.36 38.33
C CYS A 68 -6.16 -11.92 39.50
N HIS A 69 -7.43 -12.37 39.55
CA HIS A 69 -8.42 -11.99 40.55
C HIS A 69 -8.64 -10.46 40.68
N VAL A 70 -8.47 -9.71 39.60
CA VAL A 70 -8.79 -8.27 39.56
C VAL A 70 -10.20 -8.04 39.06
N ILE A 71 -10.63 -8.78 38.02
CA ILE A 71 -11.96 -8.64 37.42
C ILE A 71 -12.80 -9.88 37.70
N ALA A 72 -14.07 -9.68 38.04
CA ALA A 72 -15.02 -10.78 38.21
C ALA A 72 -15.40 -11.42 36.86
N ALA A 73 -15.30 -12.75 36.76
CA ALA A 73 -15.62 -13.50 35.55
C ALA A 73 -17.02 -13.19 34.95
N PRO A 74 -18.11 -13.04 35.75
CA PRO A 74 -19.42 -12.66 35.21
C PRO A 74 -19.42 -11.34 34.44
N SER A 75 -18.61 -10.36 34.85
CA SER A 75 -18.50 -9.08 34.15
C SER A 75 -17.81 -9.22 32.78
N MET A 76 -16.81 -10.10 32.65
CA MET A 76 -16.22 -10.39 31.34
C MET A 76 -17.16 -11.15 30.42
N VAL A 77 -17.92 -12.12 30.95
CA VAL A 77 -18.95 -12.82 30.16
C VAL A 77 -20.00 -11.83 29.63
N ALA A 78 -20.50 -10.93 30.48
CA ALA A 78 -21.44 -9.90 30.07
C ALA A 78 -20.86 -8.95 28.99
N MET A 79 -19.57 -8.62 29.07
CA MET A 79 -18.90 -7.84 28.03
C MET A 79 -18.84 -8.62 26.70
N PHE A 80 -18.53 -9.92 26.74
CA PHE A 80 -18.53 -10.76 25.55
C PHE A 80 -19.93 -11.03 24.97
N GLU A 81 -20.97 -11.08 25.80
CA GLU A 81 -22.37 -11.09 25.33
C GLU A 81 -22.67 -9.85 24.47
N ASN A 82 -22.24 -8.67 24.93
CA ASN A 82 -22.37 -7.44 24.15
C ASN A 82 -21.50 -7.42 22.89
N PHE A 83 -20.39 -8.16 22.83
CA PHE A 83 -19.57 -8.26 21.62
C PHE A 83 -20.23 -9.17 20.58
N VAL A 84 -20.71 -10.33 21.01
CA VAL A 84 -21.37 -11.29 20.12
C VAL A 84 -22.71 -10.75 19.62
N SER A 85 -23.43 -9.95 20.42
CA SER A 85 -24.68 -9.32 19.98
C SER A 85 -24.52 -8.37 18.78
N VAL A 86 -23.31 -7.86 18.50
CA VAL A 86 -23.04 -7.04 17.31
C VAL A 86 -23.34 -7.82 16.02
N THR A 87 -23.25 -9.15 16.03
CA THR A 87 -23.63 -10.00 14.88
C THR A 87 -25.11 -9.97 14.53
N GLN A 88 -25.95 -9.42 15.41
CA GLN A 88 -27.39 -9.25 15.22
C GLN A 88 -27.77 -7.81 14.85
N GLU A 89 -26.80 -6.90 14.75
CA GLU A 89 -27.05 -5.54 14.24
C GLU A 89 -27.43 -5.62 12.74
N GLU A 90 -28.51 -4.93 12.37
CA GLU A 90 -28.93 -4.79 10.97
C GLU A 90 -28.13 -3.66 10.29
N ASP A 91 -27.94 -3.75 8.98
CA ASP A 91 -27.31 -2.71 8.14
C ASP A 91 -25.91 -2.26 8.57
N VAL A 92 -25.10 -3.19 9.12
CA VAL A 92 -23.69 -2.92 9.47
C VAL A 92 -22.71 -3.71 8.59
N PRO A 93 -21.51 -3.16 8.32
CA PRO A 93 -20.49 -3.86 7.55
C PRO A 93 -20.06 -5.18 8.20
N GLN A 94 -19.76 -6.18 7.39
CA GLN A 94 -19.28 -7.48 7.87
C GLN A 94 -18.02 -7.34 8.74
N VAL A 95 -17.10 -6.48 8.32
CA VAL A 95 -15.84 -6.21 9.01
C VAL A 95 -16.02 -5.66 10.44
N ARG A 96 -17.17 -5.06 10.76
CA ARG A 96 -17.53 -4.65 12.13
C ARG A 96 -17.75 -5.89 13.00
N CYS A 97 -18.65 -6.75 12.57
CA CYS A 97 -19.01 -7.98 13.26
C CYS A 97 -17.80 -8.91 13.42
N ASP A 98 -16.99 -9.03 12.35
CA ASP A 98 -15.78 -9.85 12.34
C ASP A 98 -14.78 -9.40 13.41
N TRP A 99 -14.63 -8.08 13.64
CA TRP A 99 -13.72 -7.56 14.67
C TRP A 99 -14.16 -7.92 16.09
N TYR A 100 -15.45 -7.79 16.43
CA TYR A 100 -15.94 -8.12 17.78
C TYR A 100 -15.85 -9.62 18.05
N ILE A 101 -16.18 -10.46 17.06
CA ILE A 101 -15.98 -11.91 17.16
C ILE A 101 -14.50 -12.26 17.30
N PHE A 102 -13.61 -11.61 16.56
CA PHE A 102 -12.17 -11.80 16.69
C PHE A 102 -11.66 -11.40 18.08
N ALA A 103 -12.10 -10.25 18.61
CA ALA A 103 -11.71 -9.78 19.95
C ALA A 103 -12.16 -10.75 21.05
N PHE A 104 -13.36 -11.31 20.93
CA PHE A 104 -13.86 -12.37 21.81
C PHE A 104 -13.04 -13.66 21.68
N LEU A 105 -13.02 -14.28 20.51
CA LEU A 105 -12.37 -15.58 20.29
C LEU A 105 -10.89 -15.54 20.61
N SER A 106 -10.19 -14.48 20.22
CA SER A 106 -8.75 -14.36 20.46
C SER A 106 -8.39 -14.03 21.91
N SER A 107 -9.36 -13.80 22.80
CA SER A 107 -9.12 -13.63 24.24
C SER A 107 -9.25 -14.95 25.03
N LEU A 108 -9.95 -15.93 24.46
CA LEU A 108 -10.18 -17.24 25.09
C LEU A 108 -8.93 -18.09 25.37
N PRO A 109 -7.81 -18.00 24.64
CA PRO A 109 -6.58 -18.70 25.04
C PRO A 109 -6.09 -18.27 26.42
N TRP A 110 -6.35 -17.01 26.81
CA TRP A 110 -5.95 -16.47 28.11
C TRP A 110 -6.97 -16.78 29.20
N VAL A 111 -8.26 -16.55 28.95
CA VAL A 111 -9.30 -16.56 30.00
C VAL A 111 -10.34 -17.69 29.87
N GLY A 112 -10.37 -18.41 28.76
CA GLY A 112 -11.48 -19.30 28.39
C GLY A 112 -11.77 -20.37 29.44
N LYS A 113 -10.73 -20.93 30.07
CA LYS A 113 -10.88 -21.89 31.17
C LYS A 113 -11.66 -21.31 32.35
N GLU A 114 -11.24 -20.16 32.86
CA GLU A 114 -11.80 -19.51 34.04
C GLU A 114 -13.26 -19.06 33.80
N LEU A 115 -13.57 -18.57 32.60
CA LEU A 115 -14.94 -18.22 32.24
C LEU A 115 -15.82 -19.47 32.13
N TYR A 116 -15.33 -20.54 31.49
CA TYR A 116 -16.10 -21.76 31.32
C TYR A 116 -16.34 -22.50 32.64
N GLU A 117 -15.38 -22.49 33.57
CA GLU A 117 -15.55 -23.09 34.90
C GLU A 117 -16.60 -22.36 35.76
N LYS A 118 -16.77 -21.04 35.57
CA LYS A 118 -17.72 -20.22 36.34
C LYS A 118 -19.08 -20.03 35.66
N LYS A 119 -19.13 -20.09 34.33
CA LYS A 119 -20.24 -19.65 33.46
C LYS A 119 -20.37 -20.50 32.19
N ASP A 120 -20.36 -21.82 32.33
CA ASP A 120 -20.42 -22.78 31.21
C ASP A 120 -21.63 -22.60 30.30
N ALA A 121 -22.84 -22.48 30.87
CA ALA A 121 -24.09 -22.35 30.11
C ALA A 121 -24.14 -21.06 29.27
N GLU A 122 -23.69 -19.93 29.82
CA GLU A 122 -23.59 -18.67 29.10
C GLU A 122 -22.49 -18.72 28.02
N MET A 123 -21.34 -19.32 28.31
CA MET A 123 -20.26 -19.49 27.34
C MET A 123 -20.67 -20.40 26.17
N ASP A 124 -21.41 -21.48 26.42
CA ASP A 124 -21.93 -22.36 25.36
C ASP A 124 -22.93 -21.63 24.45
N ARG A 125 -23.75 -20.74 25.00
CA ARG A 125 -24.64 -19.87 24.22
C ARG A 125 -23.84 -18.93 23.30
N LEU A 126 -22.79 -18.29 23.82
CA LEU A 126 -21.94 -17.38 23.04
C LEU A 126 -21.21 -18.08 21.91
N LEU A 127 -20.67 -19.27 22.18
CA LEU A 127 -20.00 -20.08 21.16
C LEU A 127 -21.00 -20.54 20.09
N SER A 128 -22.22 -20.92 20.46
CA SER A 128 -23.26 -21.33 19.50
C SER A 128 -23.71 -20.17 18.60
N GLN A 129 -23.88 -18.97 19.16
CA GLN A 129 -24.19 -17.75 18.38
C GLN A 129 -23.04 -17.41 17.42
N THR A 130 -21.81 -17.53 17.90
CA THR A 130 -20.61 -17.31 17.09
C THR A 130 -20.51 -18.31 15.94
N GLU A 131 -20.79 -19.60 16.19
CA GLU A 131 -20.80 -20.65 15.16
C GLU A 131 -21.82 -20.35 14.05
N SER A 132 -23.03 -19.93 14.42
CA SER A 132 -24.07 -19.57 13.46
C SER A 132 -23.66 -18.44 12.52
N TYR A 133 -22.78 -17.54 12.98
CA TYR A 133 -22.28 -16.42 12.20
C TYR A 133 -21.14 -16.80 11.23
N LEU A 134 -20.33 -17.81 11.58
CA LEU A 134 -19.02 -18.06 10.95
C LEU A 134 -19.02 -18.79 9.61
N ASN A 135 -20.15 -19.29 9.09
CA ASN A 135 -20.25 -20.28 8.00
C ASN A 135 -19.66 -19.93 6.60
N SER A 136 -18.72 -18.97 6.45
CA SER A 136 -18.03 -18.68 5.18
C SER A 136 -16.74 -17.79 5.27
N ARG A 137 -15.93 -17.80 6.36
CA ARG A 137 -15.10 -16.60 6.69
C ARG A 137 -13.67 -16.86 7.16
N TYR A 138 -12.82 -15.83 7.09
CA TYR A 138 -11.39 -15.89 7.49
C TYR A 138 -11.14 -16.26 8.96
N LEU A 139 -12.17 -16.17 9.81
CA LEU A 139 -12.14 -16.56 11.21
C LEU A 139 -12.21 -18.09 11.42
N ASP A 140 -12.44 -18.88 10.37
CA ASP A 140 -12.55 -20.34 10.41
C ASP A 140 -11.33 -21.02 11.09
N CYS A 141 -10.14 -20.46 10.86
CA CYS A 141 -8.92 -20.98 11.47
C CYS A 141 -8.92 -20.78 12.99
N LEU A 142 -9.21 -19.56 13.46
CA LEU A 142 -9.28 -19.25 14.90
C LEU A 142 -10.42 -20.03 15.56
N TRP A 143 -11.56 -20.14 14.90
CA TRP A 143 -12.69 -20.94 15.38
C TRP A 143 -12.30 -22.40 15.59
N SER A 144 -11.68 -23.03 14.59
CA SER A 144 -11.19 -24.41 14.69
C SER A 144 -10.20 -24.59 15.84
N GLN A 145 -9.37 -23.57 16.10
CA GLN A 145 -8.42 -23.57 17.22
C GLN A 145 -9.09 -23.47 18.58
N ILE A 146 -10.12 -22.63 18.71
CA ILE A 146 -10.93 -22.53 19.93
C ILE A 146 -11.74 -23.82 20.16
N GLN A 147 -12.29 -24.44 19.11
CA GLN A 147 -12.98 -25.71 19.21
C GLN A 147 -12.07 -26.82 19.72
N LYS A 148 -10.82 -26.89 19.21
CA LYS A 148 -9.82 -27.82 19.74
C LYS A 148 -9.47 -27.49 21.19
N LEU A 149 -9.23 -26.22 21.53
CA LEU A 149 -8.95 -25.81 22.92
C LEU A 149 -10.07 -26.23 23.89
N LYS A 150 -11.34 -26.00 23.51
CA LYS A 150 -12.51 -26.44 24.28
C LYS A 150 -12.53 -27.96 24.45
N LYS A 151 -12.30 -28.72 23.37
CA LYS A 151 -12.22 -30.19 23.40
C LYS A 151 -11.10 -30.69 24.33
N ASP A 152 -9.99 -29.96 24.39
CA ASP A 152 -8.87 -30.21 25.28
C ASP A 152 -9.07 -29.64 26.69
N ARG A 153 -10.32 -29.36 27.08
CA ARG A 153 -10.72 -28.82 28.40
C ARG A 153 -10.00 -27.51 28.75
N TRP A 154 -9.87 -26.64 27.76
CA TRP A 154 -9.23 -25.33 27.88
C TRP A 154 -7.79 -25.38 28.37
N GLN A 155 -7.08 -26.49 28.13
CA GLN A 155 -5.66 -26.64 28.45
C GLN A 155 -4.81 -26.30 27.23
N GLU A 156 -3.83 -25.43 27.43
CA GLU A 156 -2.77 -25.11 26.47
C GLU A 156 -1.41 -25.14 27.17
N ARG A 157 -0.32 -25.24 26.41
CA ARG A 157 1.03 -25.47 26.95
C ARG A 157 2.06 -24.37 26.67
N HIS A 158 1.64 -23.21 26.15
CA HIS A 158 2.55 -22.20 25.62
C HIS A 158 2.53 -20.89 26.41
N ILE A 159 1.37 -20.43 26.86
CA ILE A 159 1.24 -19.13 27.54
C ILE A 159 1.90 -19.21 28.92
N LEU A 160 2.89 -18.36 29.15
CA LEU A 160 3.49 -18.19 30.47
C LEU A 160 2.53 -17.42 31.37
N ARG A 161 2.26 -17.94 32.58
CA ARG A 161 1.26 -17.39 33.51
C ARG A 161 1.89 -17.09 34.88
N PRO A 162 2.65 -15.98 35.03
CA PRO A 162 3.40 -15.70 36.26
C PRO A 162 2.54 -15.60 37.51
N TYR A 163 1.29 -15.15 37.38
CA TYR A 163 0.31 -15.03 38.47
C TYR A 163 0.04 -16.35 39.20
N LEU A 164 0.25 -17.52 38.56
CA LEU A 164 0.11 -18.82 39.23
C LEU A 164 1.10 -19.01 40.40
N ALA A 165 2.24 -18.33 40.36
CA ALA A 165 3.21 -18.37 41.47
C ALA A 165 2.78 -17.51 42.68
N PHE A 166 1.72 -16.72 42.54
CA PHE A 166 1.22 -15.78 43.55
C PHE A 166 -0.22 -16.10 43.99
N ASP A 167 -0.69 -17.32 43.74
CA ASP A 167 -2.07 -17.77 44.03
C ASP A 167 -2.51 -17.45 45.47
N SER A 168 -1.64 -17.70 46.44
CA SER A 168 -1.91 -17.40 47.86
C SER A 168 -2.16 -15.93 48.16
N ILE A 169 -1.65 -15.00 47.33
CA ILE A 169 -1.86 -13.56 47.48
C ILE A 169 -3.11 -13.14 46.69
N LEU A 170 -3.25 -13.63 45.46
CA LEU A 170 -4.29 -13.16 44.54
C LEU A 170 -5.68 -13.69 44.91
N CYS A 171 -5.79 -14.90 45.47
CA CYS A 171 -7.08 -15.43 45.93
C CYS A 171 -7.71 -14.65 47.09
N GLU A 172 -6.91 -13.95 47.89
CA GLU A 172 -7.41 -13.10 48.99
C GLU A 172 -7.83 -11.70 48.50
N ALA A 173 -7.49 -11.33 47.26
CA ALA A 173 -7.81 -10.04 46.69
C ALA A 173 -9.30 -9.92 46.35
N LEU A 174 -9.88 -8.75 46.62
CA LEU A 174 -11.23 -8.43 46.18
C LEU A 174 -11.26 -8.11 44.68
N GLN A 175 -12.29 -8.62 44.01
CA GLN A 175 -12.53 -8.44 42.58
C GLN A 175 -13.40 -7.21 42.31
N HIS A 176 -13.22 -6.62 41.13
CA HIS A 176 -14.03 -5.52 40.61
C HIS A 176 -14.99 -6.03 39.54
N ASN A 177 -16.17 -5.41 39.47
CA ASN A 177 -17.06 -5.58 38.33
C ASN A 177 -16.71 -4.57 37.24
N LEU A 178 -16.78 -4.99 35.98
CA LEU A 178 -16.64 -4.04 34.88
C LEU A 178 -17.85 -3.11 34.82
N PRO A 179 -17.65 -1.81 34.53
CA PRO A 179 -18.74 -0.95 34.09
C PRO A 179 -19.45 -1.56 32.87
N PRO A 180 -20.77 -1.39 32.73
CA PRO A 180 -21.49 -1.83 31.53
C PRO A 180 -20.82 -1.30 30.26
N PHE A 181 -20.53 -2.22 29.33
CA PHE A 181 -19.89 -1.90 28.07
C PHE A 181 -20.90 -2.09 26.94
N THR A 182 -21.22 -1.00 26.24
CA THR A 182 -21.98 -1.03 25.00
C THR A 182 -21.01 -0.74 23.84
N PRO A 183 -20.92 -1.62 22.84
CA PRO A 183 -20.21 -1.36 21.59
C PRO A 183 -20.60 0.02 21.03
N PRO A 184 -19.64 0.89 20.67
CA PRO A 184 -19.98 2.11 19.95
C PRO A 184 -20.76 1.79 18.67
N PRO A 185 -21.85 2.52 18.37
CA PRO A 185 -22.66 2.26 17.19
C PRO A 185 -21.84 2.45 15.91
N HIS A 186 -22.26 1.79 14.83
CA HIS A 186 -21.67 2.02 13.52
C HIS A 186 -21.98 3.45 13.03
N THR A 187 -21.00 4.08 12.39
CA THR A 187 -21.11 5.38 11.74
C THR A 187 -20.40 5.34 10.40
N GLU A 188 -20.69 6.27 9.49
CA GLU A 188 -20.00 6.40 8.21
C GLU A 188 -18.48 6.65 8.37
N ASP A 189 -18.06 7.28 9.48
CA ASP A 189 -16.65 7.50 9.83
C ASP A 189 -15.95 6.26 10.44
N SER A 190 -16.69 5.16 10.64
CA SER A 190 -16.14 3.94 11.24
C SER A 190 -15.26 3.17 10.24
N VAL A 191 -14.00 2.91 10.62
CA VAL A 191 -13.03 2.19 9.78
C VAL A 191 -12.53 0.94 10.47
N TYR A 192 -13.05 -0.22 10.05
CA TYR A 192 -12.72 -1.52 10.66
C TYR A 192 -11.50 -2.19 10.02
N PRO A 193 -10.78 -3.06 10.75
CA PRO A 193 -9.69 -3.85 10.19
C PRO A 193 -10.16 -4.76 9.05
N MET A 194 -9.36 -4.85 7.99
CA MET A 194 -9.63 -5.78 6.89
C MET A 194 -9.50 -7.24 7.33
N PRO A 195 -10.25 -8.16 6.69
CA PRO A 195 -10.04 -9.60 6.80
C PRO A 195 -8.58 -9.99 6.58
N ARG A 196 -8.09 -10.99 7.31
CA ARG A 196 -6.71 -11.50 7.19
C ARG A 196 -6.71 -12.98 6.85
N VAL A 197 -5.84 -13.39 5.95
CA VAL A 197 -5.56 -14.81 5.70
C VAL A 197 -4.38 -15.23 6.56
N ILE A 198 -4.52 -16.34 7.29
CA ILE A 198 -3.44 -16.87 8.13
C ILE A 198 -2.30 -17.37 7.23
N PHE A 199 -1.12 -16.75 7.34
CA PHE A 199 0.07 -17.17 6.62
C PHE A 199 0.67 -18.43 7.26
N ARG A 200 0.79 -19.51 6.48
CA ARG A 200 1.38 -20.78 6.93
C ARG A 200 2.44 -21.25 5.95
N MET A 201 3.63 -21.53 6.47
CA MET A 201 4.77 -22.01 5.68
C MET A 201 5.47 -23.23 6.30
N PHE A 202 5.24 -23.50 7.59
CA PHE A 202 5.90 -24.60 8.32
C PHE A 202 4.88 -25.57 8.93
N ASP A 203 5.21 -26.85 8.96
CA ASP A 203 4.54 -27.86 9.78
C ASP A 203 5.56 -28.69 10.59
N TYR A 204 5.08 -29.74 11.26
CA TYR A 204 5.91 -30.58 12.12
C TYR A 204 6.98 -31.38 11.36
N THR A 205 6.91 -31.47 10.02
CA THR A 205 7.88 -32.16 9.17
C THR A 205 9.07 -31.29 8.80
N ASP A 206 8.96 -29.96 8.94
CA ASP A 206 10.03 -29.01 8.60
C ASP A 206 11.15 -28.94 9.65
N ASP A 207 10.88 -29.40 10.89
CA ASP A 207 11.86 -29.53 11.96
C ASP A 207 11.74 -30.91 12.64
N PRO A 208 12.17 -31.99 11.97
CA PRO A 208 11.99 -33.35 12.47
C PRO A 208 12.88 -33.67 13.68
N GLU A 209 13.95 -32.90 13.90
CA GLU A 209 14.91 -33.10 14.99
C GLU A 209 14.67 -32.16 16.19
N GLY A 210 13.93 -31.06 16.01
CA GLY A 210 13.57 -30.12 17.07
C GLY A 210 12.25 -30.41 17.78
N PRO A 211 11.80 -29.51 18.68
CA PRO A 211 10.54 -29.65 19.37
C PRO A 211 9.36 -29.72 18.38
N VAL A 212 8.47 -30.70 18.57
CA VAL A 212 7.32 -30.90 17.68
C VAL A 212 6.47 -29.64 17.59
N MET A 213 6.37 -29.09 16.39
CA MET A 213 5.60 -27.89 16.10
C MET A 213 4.10 -28.15 16.35
N PRO A 214 3.38 -27.26 17.08
CA PRO A 214 1.95 -27.44 17.32
C PRO A 214 1.16 -27.54 16.01
N GLY A 215 0.20 -28.47 15.97
CA GLY A 215 -0.63 -28.71 14.79
C GLY A 215 -1.48 -27.50 14.38
N SER A 216 -1.89 -27.46 13.12
CA SER A 216 -2.66 -26.37 12.48
C SER A 216 -3.90 -25.89 13.26
N HIS A 217 -4.59 -26.81 13.95
CA HIS A 217 -5.79 -26.52 14.74
C HIS A 217 -5.49 -26.31 16.24
N SER A 218 -4.24 -26.35 16.68
CA SER A 218 -3.90 -26.09 18.10
C SER A 218 -3.94 -24.59 18.38
N VAL A 219 -4.38 -24.19 19.58
CA VAL A 219 -4.34 -22.77 19.97
C VAL A 219 -2.91 -22.25 20.14
N GLU A 220 -1.98 -23.12 20.53
CA GLU A 220 -0.55 -22.80 20.58
C GLU A 220 -0.03 -22.38 19.21
N ARG A 221 -0.61 -22.91 18.13
CA ARG A 221 -0.27 -22.52 16.77
C ARG A 221 -0.69 -21.09 16.46
N PHE A 222 -1.85 -20.65 16.94
CA PHE A 222 -2.29 -19.25 16.83
C PHE A 222 -1.32 -18.30 17.54
N VAL A 223 -0.93 -18.63 18.77
CA VAL A 223 0.00 -17.79 19.57
C VAL A 223 1.39 -17.73 18.92
N ILE A 224 1.89 -18.86 18.41
CA ILE A 224 3.18 -18.92 17.71
C ILE A 224 3.14 -18.19 16.36
N GLU A 225 2.04 -18.28 15.60
CA GLU A 225 1.91 -17.62 14.28
C GLU A 225 1.93 -16.08 14.38
N GLU A 226 1.35 -15.50 15.43
CA GLU A 226 1.48 -14.06 15.72
C GLU A 226 2.93 -13.68 16.02
N ASN A 227 3.63 -14.47 16.84
CA ASN A 227 5.05 -14.25 17.14
C ASN A 227 5.94 -14.43 15.89
N LEU A 228 5.68 -15.46 15.07
CA LEU A 228 6.37 -15.70 13.81
C LEU A 228 6.18 -14.56 12.81
N HIS A 229 4.99 -13.95 12.73
CA HIS A 229 4.78 -12.76 11.91
C HIS A 229 5.69 -11.60 12.32
N CYS A 230 5.82 -11.32 13.63
CA CYS A 230 6.72 -10.31 14.16
C CYS A 230 8.19 -10.62 13.86
N ILE A 231 8.59 -11.90 14.01
CA ILE A 231 9.94 -12.37 13.74
C ILE A 231 10.26 -12.29 12.24
N ILE A 232 9.40 -12.78 11.35
CA ILE A 232 9.58 -12.75 9.90
C ILE A 232 9.68 -11.31 9.40
N LYS A 233 8.81 -10.40 9.86
CA LYS A 233 8.86 -8.97 9.57
C LYS A 233 10.22 -8.36 9.96
N SER A 234 10.87 -8.90 10.99
CA SER A 234 12.13 -8.41 11.55
C SER A 234 13.37 -9.06 10.94
N HIS A 235 13.28 -10.30 10.44
CA HIS A 235 14.46 -11.13 10.13
C HIS A 235 14.48 -11.74 8.71
N TRP A 236 13.62 -11.30 7.78
CA TRP A 236 13.46 -11.83 6.40
C TRP A 236 14.71 -11.86 5.47
N LYS A 237 15.91 -11.51 5.94
CA LYS A 237 17.11 -11.27 5.11
C LYS A 237 18.13 -12.41 5.03
N GLU A 238 17.91 -13.56 5.66
CA GLU A 238 18.87 -14.68 5.60
C GLU A 238 18.46 -15.72 4.54
N ARG A 239 19.42 -16.16 3.69
CA ARG A 239 19.14 -17.08 2.56
C ARG A 239 20.22 -18.14 2.36
N LYS A 240 19.79 -19.34 1.94
CA LYS A 240 20.56 -20.46 1.36
C LYS A 240 19.91 -20.98 0.05
N THR A 241 20.60 -21.90 -0.63
CA THR A 241 20.75 -22.20 -2.07
C THR A 241 19.52 -22.49 -2.95
N TRP A 242 19.54 -22.03 -4.22
CA TRP A 242 18.43 -22.02 -5.20
C TRP A 242 18.79 -22.50 -6.63
N SER A 243 19.61 -23.53 -6.77
CA SER A 243 20.07 -24.01 -8.09
C SER A 243 18.97 -24.62 -8.96
N ASP A 244 17.83 -25.01 -8.38
CA ASP A 244 16.69 -25.62 -9.07
C ASP A 244 15.92 -24.65 -9.99
N CYS A 245 16.18 -23.34 -9.88
CA CYS A 245 15.55 -22.35 -10.77
C CYS A 245 16.18 -22.36 -12.17
N LEU A 246 17.44 -22.78 -12.32
CA LEU A 246 18.17 -22.70 -13.60
C LEU A 246 17.59 -23.61 -14.70
N THR A 247 16.83 -24.64 -14.33
CA THR A 247 16.18 -25.56 -15.27
C THR A 247 14.73 -25.18 -15.58
N GLN A 248 14.25 -24.05 -15.06
CA GLN A 248 12.88 -23.56 -15.25
C GLN A 248 12.85 -22.43 -16.29
N ASP A 249 11.66 -22.21 -16.87
CA ASP A 249 11.39 -21.05 -17.72
C ASP A 249 11.69 -19.73 -16.97
N LEU A 250 12.32 -18.76 -17.64
CA LEU A 250 12.77 -17.49 -17.05
C LEU A 250 11.63 -16.59 -16.54
N GLU A 251 10.41 -16.81 -17.03
CA GLU A 251 9.20 -16.11 -16.57
C GLU A 251 8.49 -16.83 -15.42
N LYS A 252 8.95 -18.02 -15.01
CA LYS A 252 8.47 -18.65 -13.77
C LYS A 252 8.94 -17.87 -12.54
N PRO A 253 8.23 -18.00 -11.39
CA PRO A 253 8.50 -17.18 -10.21
C PRO A 253 9.94 -17.26 -9.67
N LYS A 254 10.56 -18.45 -9.64
CA LYS A 254 11.91 -18.62 -9.05
C LYS A 254 13.00 -17.92 -9.87
N PRO A 255 13.18 -18.18 -11.19
CA PRO A 255 14.19 -17.46 -11.99
C PRO A 255 13.95 -15.95 -12.04
N LYS A 256 12.69 -15.53 -12.19
CA LYS A 256 12.29 -14.13 -12.19
C LYS A 256 12.68 -13.43 -10.89
N PHE A 257 12.38 -14.05 -9.75
CA PHE A 257 12.77 -13.51 -8.45
C PHE A 257 14.29 -13.33 -8.34
N VAL A 258 15.09 -14.31 -8.79
CA VAL A 258 16.56 -14.22 -8.74
C VAL A 258 17.07 -13.07 -9.61
N ARG A 259 16.58 -12.95 -10.85
CA ARG A 259 16.91 -11.83 -11.76
C ARG A 259 16.64 -10.48 -11.10
N GLU A 260 15.45 -10.31 -10.52
CA GLU A 260 15.04 -9.06 -9.87
C GLU A 260 15.89 -8.75 -8.63
N VAL A 261 16.25 -9.77 -7.83
CA VAL A 261 17.16 -9.58 -6.69
C VAL A 261 18.56 -9.17 -7.14
N LEU A 262 19.13 -9.83 -8.15
CA LEU A 262 20.46 -9.49 -8.65
C LEU A 262 20.48 -8.08 -9.25
N GLU A 263 19.42 -7.67 -9.95
CA GLU A 263 19.27 -6.28 -10.42
C GLU A 263 19.22 -5.30 -9.25
N LYS A 264 18.45 -5.60 -8.19
CA LYS A 264 18.39 -4.76 -6.98
C LYS A 264 19.73 -4.68 -6.27
N CYS A 265 20.47 -5.78 -6.17
CA CYS A 265 21.82 -5.80 -5.63
C CYS A 265 22.77 -4.92 -6.47
N MET A 266 22.64 -4.96 -7.80
CA MET A 266 23.43 -4.09 -8.69
C MET A 266 23.17 -2.61 -8.44
N ARG A 267 21.91 -2.20 -8.19
CA ARG A 267 21.58 -0.80 -7.85
C ARG A 267 22.24 -0.31 -6.55
N LEU A 268 22.58 -1.23 -5.64
CA LEU A 268 23.28 -0.97 -4.38
C LEU A 268 24.80 -1.23 -4.47
N SER A 269 25.28 -1.60 -5.65
CA SER A 269 26.65 -2.01 -5.91
C SER A 269 27.07 -1.57 -7.31
N TYR A 270 27.89 -2.35 -8.00
CA TYR A 270 28.22 -2.16 -9.41
C TYR A 270 28.21 -3.51 -10.14
N HIS A 271 27.98 -3.49 -11.45
CA HIS A 271 27.77 -4.68 -12.28
C HIS A 271 28.84 -5.76 -12.06
N GLN A 272 30.13 -5.41 -12.18
CA GLN A 272 31.22 -6.37 -12.05
C GLN A 272 31.19 -7.13 -10.72
N ARG A 273 30.95 -6.45 -9.60
CA ARG A 273 30.85 -7.09 -8.28
C ARG A 273 29.69 -8.08 -8.20
N ILE A 274 28.56 -7.81 -8.85
CA ILE A 274 27.45 -8.76 -8.88
C ILE A 274 27.80 -9.99 -9.72
N ILE A 275 28.44 -9.80 -10.88
CA ILE A 275 28.92 -10.91 -11.71
C ILE A 275 29.92 -11.78 -10.95
N ASP A 276 30.87 -11.18 -10.23
CA ASP A 276 31.91 -11.91 -9.49
C ASP A 276 31.36 -12.69 -8.28
N LEU A 277 30.24 -12.24 -7.69
CA LEU A 277 29.60 -12.88 -6.52
C LEU A 277 28.70 -14.07 -6.90
N VAL A 278 28.26 -14.13 -8.15
CA VAL A 278 27.26 -15.10 -8.61
C VAL A 278 27.97 -16.29 -9.26
N PRO A 279 27.59 -17.56 -8.95
CA PRO A 279 28.18 -18.71 -9.61
C PRO A 279 28.04 -18.65 -11.13
N ALA A 280 29.01 -19.17 -11.88
CA ALA A 280 29.00 -19.11 -13.35
C ALA A 280 27.72 -19.68 -13.99
N SER A 281 27.10 -20.69 -13.37
CA SER A 281 25.82 -21.29 -13.80
C SER A 281 24.63 -20.32 -13.74
N PHE A 282 24.70 -19.26 -12.94
CA PHE A 282 23.65 -18.25 -12.77
C PHE A 282 23.83 -17.04 -13.69
N SER A 283 24.85 -17.02 -14.55
CA SER A 283 25.13 -15.91 -15.48
C SER A 283 23.95 -15.52 -16.37
N VAL A 284 23.10 -16.48 -16.75
CA VAL A 284 21.86 -16.24 -17.52
C VAL A 284 20.84 -15.37 -16.76
N LEU A 285 20.93 -15.33 -15.43
CA LEU A 285 20.05 -14.55 -14.55
C LEU A 285 20.68 -13.20 -14.15
N SER A 286 21.93 -12.95 -14.52
CA SER A 286 22.64 -11.72 -14.17
C SER A 286 22.05 -10.51 -14.91
N PRO A 287 21.99 -9.34 -14.25
CA PRO A 287 21.52 -8.12 -14.90
C PRO A 287 22.50 -7.68 -15.99
N ALA A 288 21.97 -7.05 -17.05
CA ALA A 288 22.80 -6.44 -18.09
C ALA A 288 23.62 -5.26 -17.53
N ASN A 289 24.74 -4.96 -18.21
CA ASN A 289 25.57 -3.80 -17.87
C ASN A 289 24.79 -2.49 -18.12
N PRO A 290 24.61 -1.61 -17.11
CA PRO A 290 23.80 -0.40 -17.23
C PRO A 290 24.52 0.71 -18.02
N VAL A 291 24.53 0.58 -19.34
CA VAL A 291 25.16 1.54 -20.27
C VAL A 291 24.11 2.37 -21.03
N CYS A 292 24.48 3.60 -21.35
CA CYS A 292 23.72 4.48 -22.25
C CYS A 292 23.85 3.97 -23.69
N MET A 293 22.72 3.83 -24.37
CA MET A 293 22.68 3.42 -25.77
C MET A 293 22.34 4.62 -26.64
N TYR A 294 23.33 5.14 -27.33
CA TYR A 294 23.16 6.30 -28.21
C TYR A 294 22.99 5.85 -29.66
N LYS A 295 21.82 6.11 -30.24
CA LYS A 295 21.45 5.67 -31.60
C LYS A 295 22.41 6.20 -32.68
N TYR A 296 22.98 7.40 -32.49
CA TYR A 296 23.82 8.07 -33.48
C TYR A 296 25.32 8.01 -33.14
N ALA A 297 25.77 6.99 -32.40
CA ALA A 297 27.16 6.88 -31.93
C ALA A 297 28.15 6.46 -33.02
N ASP A 298 27.75 5.56 -33.92
CA ASP A 298 28.62 4.95 -34.93
C ASP A 298 28.50 5.67 -36.28
N GLU A 299 29.61 5.80 -36.99
CA GLU A 299 29.64 6.32 -38.35
C GLU A 299 28.91 5.43 -39.36
N SER A 300 28.71 4.14 -39.04
CA SER A 300 27.87 3.25 -39.84
C SER A 300 26.40 3.70 -39.89
N ASN A 301 25.96 4.53 -38.94
CA ASN A 301 24.59 5.05 -38.82
C ASN A 301 24.35 6.35 -39.60
N ARG A 302 25.25 6.78 -40.48
CA ARG A 302 25.11 8.01 -41.28
C ARG A 302 23.82 8.07 -42.12
N SER A 303 23.26 6.93 -42.49
CA SER A 303 22.01 6.83 -43.25
C SER A 303 20.75 6.98 -42.38
N LEU A 304 20.87 7.02 -41.05
CA LEU A 304 19.72 7.19 -40.16
C LEU A 304 19.14 8.60 -40.32
N PRO A 305 17.79 8.74 -40.36
CA PRO A 305 17.14 10.05 -40.30
C PRO A 305 17.64 10.85 -39.10
N GLY A 306 17.99 12.13 -39.33
CA GLY A 306 18.43 13.02 -38.26
C GLY A 306 19.89 12.85 -37.78
N TYR A 307 20.69 11.95 -38.36
CA TYR A 307 22.10 11.74 -37.97
C TYR A 307 22.93 13.03 -38.02
N THR A 308 22.82 13.80 -39.11
CA THR A 308 23.53 15.07 -39.28
C THR A 308 23.12 16.09 -38.22
N VAL A 309 21.82 16.16 -37.90
CA VAL A 309 21.27 17.03 -36.87
C VAL A 309 21.76 16.63 -35.48
N ALA A 310 21.79 15.32 -35.18
CA ALA A 310 22.33 14.80 -33.91
C ALA A 310 23.81 15.16 -33.71
N LEU A 311 24.63 15.16 -34.78
CA LEU A 311 26.00 15.66 -34.74
C LEU A 311 26.06 17.17 -34.47
N CYS A 312 25.24 17.98 -35.14
CA CYS A 312 25.15 19.42 -34.89
C CYS A 312 24.75 19.72 -33.44
N LEU A 313 23.73 19.03 -32.92
CA LEU A 313 23.29 19.14 -31.52
C LEU A 313 24.40 18.73 -30.56
N THR A 314 25.16 17.67 -30.88
CA THR A 314 26.29 17.21 -30.06
C THR A 314 27.32 18.32 -29.88
N ILE A 315 27.69 18.99 -30.99
CA ILE A 315 28.65 20.09 -30.97
C ILE A 315 28.09 21.29 -30.21
N ALA A 316 26.84 21.68 -30.51
CA ALA A 316 26.17 22.83 -29.88
C ALA A 316 26.06 22.67 -28.36
N ILE A 317 25.59 21.51 -27.87
CA ILE A 317 25.43 21.25 -26.44
C ILE A 317 26.79 21.25 -25.73
N LYS A 318 27.84 20.66 -26.33
CA LYS A 318 29.21 20.71 -25.79
C LYS A 318 29.75 22.14 -25.70
N ASN A 319 29.40 22.99 -26.66
CA ASN A 319 29.73 24.41 -26.67
C ASN A 319 28.75 25.28 -25.84
N LYS A 320 27.96 24.65 -24.96
CA LYS A 320 27.06 25.29 -24.01
C LYS A 320 25.93 26.12 -24.65
N ALA A 321 25.42 25.69 -25.80
CA ALA A 321 24.35 26.38 -26.52
C ALA A 321 23.12 26.78 -25.66
N SER A 322 22.45 27.85 -26.07
CA SER A 322 21.17 28.33 -25.51
C SER A 322 19.96 27.53 -26.03
N ASN A 323 18.77 27.73 -25.46
CA ASN A 323 17.54 27.11 -26.00
C ASN A 323 17.27 27.56 -27.44
N ASP A 324 17.45 28.85 -27.75
CA ASP A 324 17.23 29.40 -29.10
C ASP A 324 18.15 28.79 -30.15
N GLU A 325 19.42 28.56 -29.81
CA GLU A 325 20.37 27.90 -30.71
C GLU A 325 19.97 26.44 -30.97
N ILE A 326 19.46 25.74 -29.95
CA ILE A 326 18.93 24.38 -30.11
C ILE A 326 17.66 24.39 -30.98
N PHE A 327 16.74 25.32 -30.76
CA PHE A 327 15.55 25.48 -31.61
C PHE A 327 15.93 25.80 -33.06
N GLY A 328 16.95 26.64 -33.27
CA GLY A 328 17.50 26.95 -34.58
C GLY A 328 17.98 25.70 -35.32
N ILE A 329 18.71 24.82 -34.63
CA ILE A 329 19.17 23.54 -35.20
C ILE A 329 18.00 22.59 -35.48
N LEU A 330 17.00 22.57 -34.61
CA LEU A 330 15.83 21.69 -34.75
C LEU A 330 14.80 22.19 -35.77
N LYS A 331 14.92 23.42 -36.27
CA LYS A 331 13.94 24.02 -37.19
C LYS A 331 13.78 23.20 -38.46
N ASP A 332 14.90 22.80 -39.06
CA ASP A 332 14.98 22.17 -40.39
C ASP A 332 14.88 20.63 -40.35
N VAL A 333 14.54 20.04 -39.19
CA VAL A 333 14.31 18.59 -39.08
C VAL A 333 12.98 18.25 -39.76
N PRO A 334 12.97 17.33 -40.75
CA PRO A 334 11.74 16.96 -41.44
C PRO A 334 10.75 16.33 -40.46
N ASN A 335 9.45 16.51 -40.70
CA ASN A 335 8.40 15.88 -39.91
C ASN A 335 7.89 14.62 -40.62
N PRO A 336 8.16 13.41 -40.09
CA PRO A 336 7.64 12.17 -40.68
C PRO A 336 6.11 12.07 -40.69
N ASN A 337 5.43 12.89 -39.89
CA ASN A 337 3.97 12.89 -39.75
C ASN A 337 3.27 13.99 -40.57
N GLN A 338 3.99 14.79 -41.37
CA GLN A 338 3.37 15.76 -42.28
C GLN A 338 3.28 15.15 -43.67
N GLU A 339 2.06 15.08 -44.23
CA GLU A 339 1.84 14.82 -45.65
C GLU A 339 1.95 16.14 -46.44
N ASP A 340 2.31 16.08 -47.73
CA ASP A 340 2.56 17.27 -48.58
C ASP A 340 1.34 18.20 -48.74
N ASP A 341 0.13 17.75 -48.36
CA ASP A 341 -1.16 18.47 -48.50
C ASP A 341 -1.77 18.92 -47.15
N ASP A 342 -1.10 18.74 -46.01
CA ASP A 342 -1.62 19.17 -44.71
C ASP A 342 -1.39 20.69 -44.47
N ASP A 343 -2.49 21.44 -44.38
CA ASP A 343 -2.53 22.83 -43.92
C ASP A 343 -1.76 23.00 -42.60
N GLU A 344 -1.14 24.16 -42.39
CA GLU A 344 -0.22 24.62 -41.33
C GLU A 344 -0.65 24.38 -39.85
N GLY A 345 -1.02 23.16 -39.48
CA GLY A 345 -1.23 22.72 -38.11
C GLY A 345 0.10 22.42 -37.43
N PHE A 346 0.23 22.81 -36.16
CA PHE A 346 1.32 22.37 -35.28
C PHE A 346 1.23 20.85 -35.03
N SER A 347 1.70 20.03 -35.99
CA SER A 347 1.74 18.58 -35.81
C SER A 347 3.00 18.17 -35.04
N PHE A 348 2.84 17.24 -34.09
CA PHE A 348 3.94 16.69 -33.31
C PHE A 348 5.00 16.05 -34.24
N ASN A 349 6.27 16.44 -34.05
CA ASN A 349 7.39 15.92 -34.84
C ASN A 349 8.23 14.91 -34.02
N PRO A 350 8.10 13.59 -34.29
CA PRO A 350 8.82 12.55 -33.56
C PRO A 350 10.32 12.63 -33.77
N LEU A 351 10.78 12.95 -34.98
CA LEU A 351 12.21 12.98 -35.29
C LEU A 351 12.92 14.11 -34.53
N LYS A 352 12.30 15.29 -34.36
CA LYS A 352 12.83 16.38 -33.53
C LYS A 352 13.04 15.96 -32.08
N ILE A 353 12.06 15.29 -31.49
CA ILE A 353 12.18 14.75 -30.13
C ILE A 353 13.28 13.70 -30.09
N GLU A 354 13.29 12.77 -31.03
CA GLU A 354 14.22 11.65 -31.01
C GLU A 354 15.69 12.12 -31.05
N VAL A 355 16.06 12.95 -32.03
CA VAL A 355 17.44 13.44 -32.15
C VAL A 355 17.86 14.27 -30.94
N PHE A 356 16.95 15.11 -30.42
CA PHE A 356 17.23 15.96 -29.26
C PHE A 356 17.43 15.14 -27.98
N VAL A 357 16.47 14.25 -27.66
CA VAL A 357 16.49 13.47 -26.42
C VAL A 357 17.62 12.44 -26.43
N GLN A 358 17.85 11.74 -27.55
CA GLN A 358 18.99 10.82 -27.71
C GLN A 358 20.32 11.55 -27.42
N THR A 359 20.54 12.69 -28.07
CA THR A 359 21.79 13.44 -27.97
C THR A 359 21.99 14.02 -26.57
N LEU A 360 20.95 14.64 -26.00
CA LEU A 360 21.03 15.26 -24.69
C LEU A 360 21.32 14.24 -23.59
N LEU A 361 20.59 13.12 -23.57
CA LEU A 361 20.77 12.07 -22.57
C LEU A 361 22.11 11.37 -22.71
N HIS A 362 22.61 11.18 -23.94
CA HIS A 362 23.95 10.67 -24.18
C HIS A 362 25.03 11.57 -23.56
N LEU A 363 24.99 12.88 -23.83
CA LEU A 363 25.97 13.83 -23.28
C LEU A 363 25.87 13.98 -21.76
N ALA A 364 24.68 13.72 -21.20
CA ALA A 364 24.43 13.79 -19.77
C ALA A 364 24.48 12.42 -19.06
N ALA A 365 25.02 11.37 -19.71
CA ALA A 365 24.99 9.99 -19.21
C ALA A 365 25.92 9.70 -18.02
N LYS A 366 26.78 10.66 -17.63
CA LYS A 366 27.83 10.44 -16.61
C LYS A 366 27.26 10.15 -15.21
N SER A 367 26.18 10.81 -14.83
CA SER A 367 25.50 10.56 -13.54
C SER A 367 24.10 11.14 -13.54
N PHE A 368 23.26 10.73 -12.58
CA PHE A 368 21.91 11.27 -12.38
C PHE A 368 21.91 12.80 -12.31
N SER A 369 22.87 13.40 -11.60
CA SER A 369 22.97 14.86 -11.48
C SER A 369 23.21 15.54 -12.82
N HIS A 370 24.04 14.97 -13.71
CA HIS A 370 24.26 15.55 -15.04
C HIS A 370 22.98 15.48 -15.87
N SER A 371 22.27 14.36 -15.85
CA SER A 371 21.00 14.21 -16.56
C SER A 371 19.95 15.19 -16.03
N PHE A 372 19.85 15.38 -14.71
CA PHE A 372 18.92 16.34 -14.12
C PHE A 372 19.25 17.80 -14.45
N SER A 373 20.53 18.16 -14.46
CA SER A 373 20.98 19.49 -14.88
C SER A 373 20.72 19.72 -16.37
N ALA A 374 20.89 18.69 -17.21
CA ALA A 374 20.58 18.76 -18.64
C ALA A 374 19.08 18.97 -18.89
N LEU A 375 18.21 18.21 -18.21
CA LEU A 375 16.75 18.39 -18.27
C LEU A 375 16.33 19.79 -17.79
N ALA A 376 16.97 20.32 -16.76
CA ALA A 376 16.68 21.66 -16.24
C ALA A 376 17.15 22.77 -17.20
N LYS A 377 18.35 22.63 -17.79
CA LYS A 377 18.91 23.62 -18.71
C LYS A 377 18.04 23.78 -19.96
N PHE A 378 17.60 22.67 -20.54
CA PHE A 378 16.82 22.67 -21.77
C PHE A 378 15.32 22.37 -21.53
N HIS A 379 14.81 22.75 -20.36
CA HIS A 379 13.42 22.52 -19.97
C HIS A 379 12.42 23.12 -20.95
N GLU A 380 12.71 24.33 -21.44
CA GLU A 380 11.89 25.04 -22.43
C GLU A 380 11.79 24.24 -23.75
N VAL A 381 12.91 23.71 -24.25
CA VAL A 381 12.91 22.85 -25.45
C VAL A 381 12.04 21.61 -25.23
N PHE A 382 12.12 20.98 -24.06
CA PHE A 382 11.21 19.88 -23.74
C PHE A 382 9.74 20.30 -23.71
N LYS A 383 9.41 21.45 -23.12
CA LYS A 383 8.03 21.94 -23.03
C LYS A 383 7.43 22.23 -24.40
N THR A 384 8.21 22.77 -25.33
CA THR A 384 7.76 23.04 -26.70
C THR A 384 7.66 21.75 -27.51
N LEU A 385 8.64 20.86 -27.41
CA LEU A 385 8.62 19.63 -28.22
C LEU A 385 7.57 18.61 -27.72
N ALA A 386 7.31 18.56 -26.41
CA ALA A 386 6.37 17.63 -25.78
C ALA A 386 5.10 18.34 -25.25
N GLU A 387 4.58 19.29 -26.03
CA GLU A 387 3.33 19.98 -25.71
C GLU A 387 2.13 19.04 -25.85
N SER A 388 2.07 18.26 -26.93
CA SER A 388 1.01 17.26 -27.16
C SER A 388 1.22 15.96 -26.37
N ASP A 389 0.15 15.20 -26.19
CA ASP A 389 0.20 13.91 -25.50
C ASP A 389 1.05 12.88 -26.26
N GLU A 390 1.01 12.88 -27.59
CA GLU A 390 1.89 12.08 -28.45
C GLU A 390 3.34 12.46 -28.24
N GLY A 391 3.64 13.76 -28.11
CA GLY A 391 4.98 14.26 -27.82
C GLY A 391 5.51 13.75 -26.49
N LYS A 392 4.70 13.81 -25.42
CA LYS A 392 5.05 13.28 -24.10
C LYS A 392 5.33 11.77 -24.14
N LEU A 393 4.46 11.01 -24.81
CA LEU A 393 4.65 9.56 -25.01
C LEU A 393 5.92 9.25 -25.79
N HIS A 394 6.23 10.03 -26.83
CA HIS A 394 7.43 9.85 -27.62
C HIS A 394 8.70 10.19 -26.84
N VAL A 395 8.70 11.23 -25.99
CA VAL A 395 9.81 11.50 -25.06
C VAL A 395 10.09 10.28 -24.17
N LEU A 396 9.04 9.69 -23.59
CA LEU A 396 9.17 8.50 -22.72
C LEU A 396 9.71 7.29 -23.49
N ARG A 397 9.24 7.09 -24.72
CA ARG A 397 9.77 6.05 -25.62
C ARG A 397 11.26 6.24 -25.90
N VAL A 398 11.70 7.46 -26.23
CA VAL A 398 13.11 7.72 -26.50
C VAL A 398 13.97 7.58 -25.24
N VAL A 399 13.46 7.98 -24.06
CA VAL A 399 14.12 7.72 -22.77
C VAL A 399 14.32 6.23 -22.54
N TYR A 400 13.32 5.40 -22.84
CA TYR A 400 13.43 3.95 -22.78
C TYR A 400 14.48 3.41 -23.73
N GLU A 401 14.44 3.83 -25.00
CA GLU A 401 15.39 3.40 -26.01
C GLU A 401 16.85 3.72 -25.62
N VAL A 402 17.09 4.89 -25.00
CA VAL A 402 18.44 5.26 -24.53
C VAL A 402 18.89 4.43 -23.33
N TRP A 403 17.97 4.11 -22.40
CA TRP A 403 18.29 3.59 -21.08
C TRP A 403 17.70 2.20 -20.77
N LYS A 404 17.30 1.39 -21.77
CA LYS A 404 16.65 0.08 -21.54
C LYS A 404 17.47 -0.88 -20.66
N ASN A 405 18.80 -0.76 -20.68
CA ASN A 405 19.71 -1.55 -19.85
C ASN A 405 19.94 -0.96 -18.45
N HIS A 406 19.40 0.23 -18.16
CA HIS A 406 19.54 0.93 -16.89
C HIS A 406 18.17 1.33 -16.29
N PRO A 407 17.38 0.37 -15.78
CA PRO A 407 16.04 0.61 -15.21
C PRO A 407 15.99 1.70 -14.13
N GLN A 408 17.03 1.80 -13.29
CA GLN A 408 17.12 2.85 -12.27
C GLN A 408 17.22 4.25 -12.87
N MET A 409 17.94 4.43 -13.98
CA MET A 409 18.03 5.71 -14.69
C MET A 409 16.67 6.10 -15.27
N ILE A 410 15.99 5.16 -15.93
CA ILE A 410 14.62 5.38 -16.44
C ILE A 410 13.71 5.86 -15.31
N ALA A 411 13.70 5.15 -14.18
CA ALA A 411 12.83 5.50 -13.06
C ALA A 411 13.09 6.92 -12.51
N VAL A 412 14.35 7.34 -12.37
CA VAL A 412 14.66 8.68 -11.86
C VAL A 412 14.43 9.79 -12.91
N LEU A 413 14.59 9.50 -14.20
CA LEU A 413 14.29 10.45 -15.28
C LEU A 413 12.79 10.69 -15.39
N VAL A 414 11.98 9.62 -15.44
CA VAL A 414 10.51 9.74 -15.45
C VAL A 414 10.03 10.50 -14.21
N ASP A 415 10.57 10.16 -13.04
CA ASP A 415 10.26 10.84 -11.79
C ASP A 415 10.58 12.36 -11.84
N LYS A 416 11.71 12.73 -12.46
CA LYS A 416 12.13 14.12 -12.65
C LYS A 416 11.26 14.83 -13.68
N MET A 417 10.95 14.20 -14.81
CA MET A 417 10.11 14.75 -15.88
C MET A 417 8.69 15.05 -15.42
N ILE A 418 8.09 14.20 -14.57
CA ILE A 418 6.81 14.49 -13.91
C ILE A 418 6.93 15.73 -13.02
N ARG A 419 7.98 15.80 -12.18
CA ARG A 419 8.18 16.93 -11.25
C ARG A 419 8.41 18.27 -11.95
N THR A 420 8.98 18.24 -13.16
CA THR A 420 9.22 19.43 -13.97
C THR A 420 8.15 19.65 -15.04
N GLN A 421 7.04 18.90 -15.02
CA GLN A 421 5.92 19.05 -15.95
C GLN A 421 6.33 18.92 -17.43
N ILE A 422 7.37 18.10 -17.71
CA ILE A 422 7.73 17.71 -19.07
C ILE A 422 6.75 16.65 -19.58
N VAL A 423 6.37 15.72 -18.70
CA VAL A 423 5.29 14.76 -18.93
C VAL A 423 4.37 14.78 -17.71
N ASP A 424 3.12 14.37 -17.89
CA ASP A 424 2.16 14.21 -16.81
C ASP A 424 2.01 12.73 -16.39
N CYS A 425 1.21 12.49 -15.36
CA CYS A 425 1.00 11.14 -14.83
C CYS A 425 0.24 10.23 -15.80
N ALA A 426 -0.67 10.79 -16.61
CA ALA A 426 -1.48 10.03 -17.56
C ALA A 426 -0.64 9.53 -18.73
N ALA A 427 0.28 10.35 -19.26
CA ALA A 427 1.25 9.96 -20.27
C ALA A 427 2.13 8.80 -19.77
N VAL A 428 2.60 8.85 -18.52
CA VAL A 428 3.39 7.77 -17.92
C VAL A 428 2.58 6.48 -17.75
N ALA A 429 1.31 6.58 -17.33
CA ALA A 429 0.43 5.43 -17.24
C ALA A 429 0.21 4.79 -18.62
N ASN A 430 -0.14 5.59 -19.64
CA ASN A 430 -0.31 5.10 -21.01
C ASN A 430 0.95 4.46 -21.58
N TRP A 431 2.12 5.08 -21.34
CA TRP A 431 3.41 4.53 -21.76
C TRP A 431 3.70 3.16 -21.13
N ILE A 432 3.40 2.96 -19.84
CA ILE A 432 3.61 1.67 -19.16
C ILE A 432 2.86 0.51 -19.82
N PHE A 433 1.68 0.78 -20.38
CA PHE A 433 0.86 -0.20 -21.09
C PHE A 433 1.09 -0.19 -22.61
N SER A 434 2.11 0.51 -23.10
CA SER A 434 2.40 0.59 -24.53
C SER A 434 3.08 -0.68 -25.05
N SER A 435 2.98 -0.89 -26.36
CA SER A 435 3.57 -2.05 -27.03
C SER A 435 5.10 -2.14 -26.86
N GLU A 436 5.77 -0.99 -26.75
CA GLU A 436 7.21 -0.88 -26.57
C GLU A 436 7.69 -1.47 -25.23
N LEU A 437 6.85 -1.38 -24.20
CA LEU A 437 7.15 -1.95 -22.88
C LEU A 437 6.59 -3.36 -22.68
N ALA A 438 5.93 -3.95 -23.67
CA ALA A 438 5.32 -5.28 -23.54
C ALA A 438 6.32 -6.36 -23.09
N HIS A 439 7.57 -6.29 -23.56
CA HIS A 439 8.63 -7.23 -23.17
C HIS A 439 9.10 -7.06 -21.72
N ASP A 440 9.09 -5.82 -21.20
CA ASP A 440 9.50 -5.50 -19.84
C ASP A 440 8.33 -5.43 -18.85
N PHE A 441 7.08 -5.55 -19.33
CA PHE A 441 5.85 -5.32 -18.57
C PHE A 441 5.80 -6.08 -17.25
N THR A 442 6.33 -7.31 -17.21
CA THR A 442 6.32 -8.15 -16.01
C THR A 442 7.48 -7.86 -15.04
N ARG A 443 8.42 -6.96 -15.38
CA ARG A 443 9.58 -6.61 -14.55
C ARG A 443 9.23 -5.59 -13.47
N PHE A 444 9.91 -5.64 -12.33
CA PHE A 444 9.50 -4.87 -11.15
C PHE A 444 9.64 -3.37 -11.33
N TYR A 445 10.63 -2.90 -12.10
CA TYR A 445 10.89 -1.48 -12.28
C TYR A 445 9.74 -0.74 -12.97
N ILE A 446 8.99 -1.40 -13.86
CA ILE A 446 7.80 -0.84 -14.53
C ILE A 446 6.75 -0.46 -13.49
N TRP A 447 6.47 -1.38 -12.57
CA TRP A 447 5.49 -1.18 -11.50
C TRP A 447 6.01 -0.21 -10.43
N GLU A 448 7.33 -0.17 -10.18
CA GLU A 448 7.93 0.88 -9.33
C GLU A 448 7.66 2.27 -9.88
N ILE A 449 7.79 2.46 -11.20
CA ILE A 449 7.49 3.71 -11.89
C ILE A 449 5.99 4.03 -11.78
N LEU A 450 5.11 3.07 -12.07
CA LEU A 450 3.65 3.28 -11.99
C LEU A 450 3.23 3.71 -10.57
N HIS A 451 3.62 2.94 -9.55
CA HIS A 451 3.26 3.27 -8.17
C HIS A 451 3.95 4.54 -7.67
N SER A 452 5.15 4.88 -8.17
CA SER A 452 5.78 6.18 -7.86
C SER A 452 4.98 7.34 -8.44
N THR A 453 4.48 7.18 -9.67
CA THR A 453 3.64 8.15 -10.38
C THR A 453 2.33 8.37 -9.63
N ILE A 454 1.61 7.30 -9.27
CA ILE A 454 0.37 7.39 -8.47
C ILE A 454 0.65 8.07 -7.12
N ARG A 455 1.72 7.70 -6.41
CA ARG A 455 2.08 8.34 -5.13
C ARG A 455 2.36 9.84 -5.27
N LYS A 456 2.94 10.29 -6.39
CA LYS A 456 3.15 11.73 -6.64
C LYS A 456 1.82 12.44 -6.82
N MET A 457 0.92 11.88 -7.62
CA MET A 457 -0.42 12.42 -7.83
C MET A 457 -1.17 12.52 -6.50
N ASN A 458 -1.18 11.45 -5.70
CA ASN A 458 -1.80 11.45 -4.37
C ASN A 458 -1.21 12.52 -3.44
N LYS A 459 0.12 12.66 -3.43
CA LYS A 459 0.79 13.70 -2.64
C LYS A 459 0.50 15.11 -3.14
N HIS A 460 0.29 15.29 -4.43
CA HIS A 460 -0.06 16.57 -5.03
C HIS A 460 -1.44 17.03 -4.55
N VAL A 461 -2.45 16.15 -4.65
CA VAL A 461 -3.80 16.40 -4.14
C VAL A 461 -3.79 16.70 -2.64
N LEU A 462 -3.13 15.85 -1.84
CA LEU A 462 -3.02 16.07 -0.39
C LEU A 462 -2.35 17.39 -0.03
N LYS A 463 -1.36 17.83 -0.82
CA LYS A 463 -0.67 19.10 -0.59
C LYS A 463 -1.59 20.30 -0.86
N ILE A 464 -2.28 20.32 -2.00
CA ILE A 464 -3.19 21.43 -2.34
C ILE A 464 -4.37 21.46 -1.36
N HIS A 465 -4.94 20.29 -1.03
CA HIS A 465 -6.03 20.20 -0.07
C HIS A 465 -5.61 20.71 1.32
N LYS A 466 -4.39 20.39 1.77
CA LYS A 466 -3.86 20.95 3.01
C LYS A 466 -3.66 22.47 2.95
N GLU A 467 -3.17 23.00 1.83
CA GLU A 467 -3.03 24.45 1.63
C GLU A 467 -4.39 25.17 1.71
N LEU A 468 -5.44 24.57 1.15
CA LEU A 468 -6.82 25.05 1.26
C LEU A 468 -7.31 25.08 2.72
N GLU A 469 -7.18 23.95 3.44
CA GLU A 469 -7.62 23.85 4.84
C GLU A 469 -6.82 24.79 5.76
N ASP A 470 -5.51 24.92 5.55
CA ASP A 470 -4.68 25.87 6.29
C ASP A 470 -5.14 27.32 6.02
N THR A 471 -5.59 27.64 4.80
CA THR A 471 -6.10 28.98 4.45
C THR A 471 -7.48 29.24 5.06
N LYS A 472 -8.41 28.28 4.99
CA LYS A 472 -9.72 28.35 5.67
C LYS A 472 -9.55 28.52 7.18
N ALA A 473 -8.63 27.79 7.80
CA ALA A 473 -8.33 27.91 9.22
C ALA A 473 -7.76 29.28 9.60
N ARG A 474 -7.03 29.95 8.70
CA ARG A 474 -6.55 31.33 8.91
C ARG A 474 -7.71 32.33 8.91
N LEU A 475 -8.63 32.21 7.95
CA LEU A 475 -9.84 33.03 7.88
C LEU A 475 -10.70 32.84 9.15
N ALA A 476 -10.94 31.60 9.56
CA ALA A 476 -11.70 31.30 10.78
C ALA A 476 -11.04 31.88 12.06
N ARG A 477 -9.71 31.90 12.13
CA ARG A 477 -8.98 32.54 13.25
C ARG A 477 -9.07 34.05 13.23
N GLN A 478 -9.19 34.67 12.05
CA GLN A 478 -9.37 36.11 11.91
C GLN A 478 -10.75 36.53 12.40
N HIS A 479 -11.82 35.81 12.01
CA HIS A 479 -13.16 36.02 12.56
C HIS A 479 -13.20 35.83 14.08
N LYS A 480 -12.62 34.73 14.60
CA LYS A 480 -12.63 34.46 16.05
C LYS A 480 -11.88 35.51 16.89
N ARG A 481 -10.84 36.15 16.34
CA ARG A 481 -10.12 37.24 17.03
C ARG A 481 -10.96 38.51 17.10
N ARG A 482 -11.69 38.83 16.02
CA ARG A 482 -12.62 39.96 15.99
C ARG A 482 -13.77 39.75 16.98
N ASP A 483 -14.36 38.55 17.04
CA ASP A 483 -15.42 38.22 18.02
C ASP A 483 -14.96 38.31 19.49
N SER A 484 -13.66 38.36 19.77
CA SER A 484 -13.10 38.47 21.13
C SER A 484 -12.63 39.88 21.52
N ASP A 485 -12.48 40.79 20.55
CA ASP A 485 -12.06 42.19 20.75
C ASP A 485 -13.27 43.15 20.76
N ASP A 486 -14.43 42.66 21.23
CA ASP A 486 -15.70 43.39 21.30
C ASP A 486 -15.63 44.49 22.40
N ASP A 487 -14.95 45.59 22.08
CA ASP A 487 -15.13 46.92 22.64
C ASP A 487 -14.90 47.95 21.51
N ASP A 488 -16.01 48.53 21.06
CA ASP A 488 -16.21 49.75 20.25
C ASP A 488 -16.19 49.69 18.70
N ASP A 489 -17.38 50.04 18.19
CA ASP A 489 -17.75 50.70 16.93
C ASP A 489 -17.84 49.90 15.60
N ASP A 490 -19.09 49.79 15.16
CA ASP A 490 -19.59 49.49 13.81
C ASP A 490 -18.73 50.08 12.67
N ASP A 491 -17.99 49.23 11.94
CA ASP A 491 -17.67 49.49 10.53
C ASP A 491 -17.65 48.20 9.70
N ASP A 492 -18.85 47.70 9.41
CA ASP A 492 -19.17 46.54 8.55
C ASP A 492 -18.65 46.68 7.09
N ARG A 493 -18.08 47.84 6.71
CA ARG A 493 -17.44 48.05 5.41
C ARG A 493 -15.93 47.77 5.39
N SER A 494 -15.31 47.65 6.56
CA SER A 494 -13.87 47.36 6.70
C SER A 494 -13.59 45.84 6.68
N THR A 495 -14.54 45.04 7.15
CA THR A 495 -14.55 43.57 7.20
C THR A 495 -14.44 42.95 5.81
N ASP A 496 -15.31 43.33 4.87
CA ASP A 496 -15.30 42.85 3.48
C ASP A 496 -13.97 43.14 2.75
N ARG A 497 -13.28 44.23 3.11
CA ARG A 497 -12.02 44.62 2.45
C ARG A 497 -10.82 43.81 2.90
N GLU A 498 -10.81 43.33 4.14
CA GLU A 498 -9.69 42.54 4.68
C GLU A 498 -9.87 41.03 4.47
N ASP A 499 -11.11 40.54 4.42
CA ASP A 499 -11.41 39.12 4.23
C ASP A 499 -11.42 38.74 2.74
N GLY A 500 -11.81 39.68 1.85
CA GLY A 500 -11.87 39.47 0.40
C GLY A 500 -10.64 38.83 -0.26
N PRO A 501 -9.38 39.23 0.06
CA PRO A 501 -8.19 38.58 -0.50
C PRO A 501 -7.99 37.12 -0.06
N LEU A 502 -8.40 36.78 1.16
CA LEU A 502 -8.33 35.40 1.67
C LEU A 502 -9.44 34.54 1.09
N GLU A 503 -10.63 35.10 0.92
CA GLU A 503 -11.76 34.43 0.27
C GLU A 503 -11.46 34.13 -1.21
N GLU A 504 -10.92 35.11 -1.95
CA GLU A 504 -10.49 34.90 -3.34
C GLU A 504 -9.37 33.84 -3.43
N GLN A 505 -8.46 33.81 -2.43
CA GLN A 505 -7.44 32.77 -2.35
C GLN A 505 -8.04 31.38 -2.07
N ILE A 506 -9.06 31.29 -1.22
CA ILE A 506 -9.79 30.05 -0.93
C ILE A 506 -10.50 29.55 -2.18
N GLU A 507 -11.19 30.42 -2.92
CA GLU A 507 -11.88 30.06 -4.17
C GLU A 507 -10.90 29.51 -5.20
N ARG A 508 -9.78 30.20 -5.45
CA ARG A 508 -8.72 29.73 -6.36
C ARG A 508 -8.07 28.41 -5.90
N LEU A 509 -7.96 28.18 -4.59
CA LEU A 509 -7.43 26.92 -4.06
C LEU A 509 -8.46 25.79 -4.18
N GLN A 510 -9.75 26.09 -4.01
CA GLN A 510 -10.85 25.15 -4.17
C GLN A 510 -10.90 24.62 -5.63
N GLU A 511 -10.86 25.51 -6.62
CA GLU A 511 -10.77 25.13 -8.04
C GLU A 511 -9.55 24.25 -8.34
N LYS A 512 -8.40 24.56 -7.72
CA LYS A 512 -7.18 23.75 -7.86
C LYS A 512 -7.31 22.37 -7.21
N VAL A 513 -7.99 22.25 -6.08
CA VAL A 513 -8.26 20.95 -5.44
C VAL A 513 -9.14 20.10 -6.36
N GLU A 514 -10.21 20.67 -6.89
CA GLU A 514 -11.14 19.96 -7.78
C GLU A 514 -10.46 19.51 -9.07
N SER A 515 -9.65 20.37 -9.68
CA SER A 515 -8.83 20.01 -10.84
C SER A 515 -7.85 18.88 -10.52
N ALA A 516 -7.09 18.99 -9.42
CA ALA A 516 -6.12 17.95 -9.03
C ALA A 516 -6.81 16.61 -8.65
N GLN A 517 -7.98 16.65 -8.02
CA GLN A 517 -8.79 15.45 -7.75
C GLN A 517 -9.32 14.82 -9.04
N SER A 518 -9.73 15.64 -10.00
CA SER A 518 -10.14 15.17 -11.34
C SER A 518 -8.98 14.49 -12.06
N GLU A 519 -7.77 15.08 -12.05
CA GLU A 519 -6.56 14.46 -12.60
C GLU A 519 -6.21 13.14 -11.90
N GLN A 520 -6.33 13.08 -10.58
CA GLN A 520 -6.11 11.86 -9.79
C GLN A 520 -7.12 10.76 -10.17
N LYS A 521 -8.41 11.11 -10.25
CA LYS A 521 -9.47 10.20 -10.68
C LYS A 521 -9.20 9.68 -12.09
N ASN A 522 -8.90 10.57 -13.03
CA ASN A 522 -8.61 10.22 -14.42
C ASN A 522 -7.39 9.31 -14.54
N LEU A 523 -6.33 9.52 -13.73
CA LEU A 523 -5.18 8.64 -13.69
C LEU A 523 -5.59 7.20 -13.33
N PHE A 524 -6.41 7.00 -12.30
CA PHE A 524 -6.90 5.67 -11.94
C PHE A 524 -7.79 5.07 -13.03
N LEU A 525 -8.69 5.87 -13.63
CA LEU A 525 -9.53 5.40 -14.73
C LEU A 525 -8.69 4.91 -15.92
N VAL A 526 -7.67 5.67 -16.33
CA VAL A 526 -6.75 5.26 -17.41
C VAL A 526 -6.05 3.95 -17.06
N ILE A 527 -5.53 3.82 -15.84
CA ILE A 527 -4.85 2.59 -15.40
C ILE A 527 -5.79 1.39 -15.47
N PHE A 528 -7.01 1.51 -14.93
CA PHE A 528 -7.99 0.43 -14.93
C PHE A 528 -8.46 0.08 -16.34
N GLN A 529 -8.73 1.07 -17.19
CA GLN A 529 -9.08 0.85 -18.60
C GLN A 529 -7.99 0.08 -19.34
N ARG A 530 -6.72 0.43 -19.14
CA ARG A 530 -5.60 -0.27 -19.78
C ARG A 530 -5.45 -1.71 -19.27
N PHE A 531 -5.64 -1.95 -17.98
CA PHE A 531 -5.69 -3.32 -17.44
C PHE A 531 -6.84 -4.14 -18.03
N ILE A 532 -8.06 -3.59 -18.02
CA ILE A 532 -9.24 -4.24 -18.58
C ILE A 532 -8.98 -4.60 -20.05
N MET A 533 -8.48 -3.65 -20.85
CA MET A 533 -8.21 -3.86 -22.26
C MET A 533 -7.20 -5.01 -22.49
N LEU A 534 -6.05 -5.00 -21.79
CA LEU A 534 -5.02 -6.04 -21.96
C LEU A 534 -5.48 -7.41 -21.45
N LEU A 535 -6.19 -7.47 -20.33
CA LEU A 535 -6.68 -8.72 -19.78
C LEU A 535 -7.79 -9.30 -20.68
N THR A 536 -8.72 -8.48 -21.15
CA THR A 536 -9.75 -8.90 -22.10
C THR A 536 -9.15 -9.40 -23.41
N GLU A 537 -8.17 -8.67 -23.99
CA GLU A 537 -7.47 -9.11 -25.20
C GLU A 537 -6.81 -10.48 -25.00
N HIS A 538 -6.16 -10.69 -23.85
CA HIS A 538 -5.55 -11.98 -23.52
C HIS A 538 -6.58 -13.10 -23.39
N LEU A 539 -7.67 -12.86 -22.66
CA LEU A 539 -8.73 -13.84 -22.43
C LEU A 539 -9.38 -14.26 -23.74
N VAL A 540 -9.75 -13.29 -24.59
CA VAL A 540 -10.32 -13.54 -25.92
C VAL A 540 -9.34 -14.31 -26.81
N ARG A 541 -8.05 -13.98 -26.76
CA ARG A 541 -7.01 -14.70 -27.52
C ARG A 541 -6.85 -16.15 -27.04
N CYS A 542 -6.89 -16.39 -25.73
CA CYS A 542 -6.81 -17.73 -25.16
C CYS A 542 -8.05 -18.57 -25.50
N GLU A 543 -9.25 -17.98 -25.40
CA GLU A 543 -10.50 -18.63 -25.80
C GLU A 543 -10.50 -18.99 -27.30
N THR A 544 -10.14 -18.03 -28.16
CA THR A 544 -10.09 -18.24 -29.62
C THR A 544 -9.01 -19.26 -30.01
N GLY A 545 -7.88 -19.26 -29.32
CA GLY A 545 -6.74 -20.14 -29.60
C GLY A 545 -6.83 -21.52 -28.94
N GLY A 546 -7.77 -21.76 -28.03
CA GLY A 546 -7.80 -22.95 -27.18
C GLY A 546 -6.54 -23.09 -26.30
N ILE A 547 -5.95 -21.96 -25.89
CA ILE A 547 -4.72 -21.88 -25.10
C ILE A 547 -5.09 -21.64 -23.63
N ASP A 548 -4.30 -22.18 -22.71
CA ASP A 548 -4.48 -21.94 -21.28
C ASP A 548 -4.45 -20.44 -20.94
N VAL A 549 -5.41 -20.00 -20.13
CA VAL A 549 -5.52 -18.63 -19.61
C VAL A 549 -4.44 -18.38 -18.55
N PHE A 550 -4.09 -19.38 -17.73
CA PHE A 550 -3.24 -19.22 -16.55
C PHE A 550 -1.73 -19.19 -16.87
N THR A 551 -1.36 -18.35 -17.83
CA THR A 551 0.04 -18.10 -18.19
C THR A 551 0.78 -17.30 -17.10
N PRO A 552 2.12 -17.37 -17.03
CA PRO A 552 2.91 -16.52 -16.12
C PRO A 552 2.67 -15.01 -16.33
N TRP A 553 2.46 -14.60 -17.59
CA TRP A 553 2.10 -13.23 -17.93
C TRP A 553 0.73 -12.84 -17.37
N TYR A 554 -0.29 -13.69 -17.56
CA TYR A 554 -1.64 -13.45 -17.04
C TYR A 554 -1.63 -13.32 -15.52
N LYS A 555 -0.97 -14.26 -14.84
CA LYS A 555 -0.78 -14.21 -13.38
C LYS A 555 -0.13 -12.90 -12.95
N SER A 556 0.96 -12.49 -13.60
CA SER A 556 1.59 -11.22 -13.30
C SER A 556 0.67 -10.03 -13.59
N CYS A 557 -0.14 -10.04 -14.65
CA CYS A 557 -1.00 -8.92 -15.02
C CYS A 557 -2.16 -8.77 -14.03
N ILE A 558 -2.88 -9.86 -13.74
CA ILE A 558 -4.04 -9.86 -12.83
C ILE A 558 -3.63 -9.54 -11.38
N GLU A 559 -2.47 -10.03 -10.92
CA GLU A 559 -1.94 -9.71 -9.58
C GLU A 559 -1.48 -8.24 -9.49
N ARG A 560 -1.09 -7.61 -10.61
CA ARG A 560 -0.75 -6.17 -10.63
C ARG A 560 -2.00 -5.30 -10.62
N LEU A 561 -3.08 -5.73 -11.27
CA LEU A 561 -4.39 -5.09 -11.09
C LEU A 561 -4.82 -5.16 -9.62
N GLN A 562 -4.72 -6.35 -9.00
CA GLN A 562 -5.01 -6.52 -7.58
C GLN A 562 -4.11 -5.64 -6.69
N GLN A 563 -2.82 -5.51 -7.03
CA GLN A 563 -1.90 -4.65 -6.29
C GLN A 563 -2.32 -3.17 -6.31
N ILE A 564 -2.87 -2.66 -7.41
CA ILE A 564 -3.36 -1.27 -7.48
C ILE A 564 -4.47 -1.05 -6.45
N PHE A 565 -5.44 -1.97 -6.39
CA PHE A 565 -6.51 -1.94 -5.38
C PHE A 565 -5.95 -2.01 -3.96
N LEU A 566 -5.08 -2.96 -3.66
CA LEU A 566 -4.52 -3.16 -2.32
C LEU A 566 -3.66 -1.97 -1.85
N GLN A 567 -2.83 -1.41 -2.73
CA GLN A 567 -1.87 -0.37 -2.34
C GLN A 567 -2.51 1.02 -2.22
N HIS A 568 -3.60 1.28 -2.94
CA HIS A 568 -4.25 2.58 -2.99
C HIS A 568 -5.73 2.54 -2.58
N HIS A 569 -6.12 1.53 -1.80
CA HIS A 569 -7.51 1.27 -1.42
C HIS A 569 -8.24 2.52 -0.90
N GLN A 570 -7.62 3.28 0.00
CA GLN A 570 -8.24 4.46 0.63
C GLN A 570 -8.70 5.53 -0.38
N ILE A 571 -7.98 5.65 -1.50
CA ILE A 571 -8.26 6.67 -2.52
C ILE A 571 -9.25 6.11 -3.53
N ILE A 572 -9.06 4.85 -3.94
CA ILE A 572 -9.94 4.16 -4.89
C ILE A 572 -11.38 4.07 -4.34
N GLN A 573 -11.53 3.90 -3.01
CA GLN A 573 -12.83 3.90 -2.34
C GLN A 573 -13.66 5.17 -2.62
N GLN A 574 -13.01 6.33 -2.81
CA GLN A 574 -13.68 7.60 -3.13
C GLN A 574 -14.30 7.60 -4.54
N TYR A 575 -13.90 6.67 -5.41
CA TYR A 575 -14.32 6.58 -6.80
C TYR A 575 -15.16 5.34 -7.10
N MET A 576 -15.58 4.58 -6.08
CA MET A 576 -16.30 3.30 -6.22
C MET A 576 -17.50 3.41 -7.16
N VAL A 577 -18.36 4.40 -6.95
CA VAL A 577 -19.56 4.62 -7.79
C VAL A 577 -19.20 4.79 -9.26
N THR A 578 -18.09 5.48 -9.56
CA THR A 578 -17.65 5.64 -10.96
C THR A 578 -17.08 4.33 -11.51
N LEU A 579 -16.31 3.59 -10.70
CA LEU A 579 -15.69 2.33 -11.11
C LEU A 579 -16.74 1.25 -11.38
N GLU A 580 -17.74 1.12 -10.50
CA GLU A 580 -18.86 0.16 -10.64
C GLU A 580 -19.69 0.45 -11.88
N ASN A 581 -20.04 1.72 -12.10
CA ASN A 581 -20.96 2.09 -13.18
C ASN A 581 -20.30 2.17 -14.56
N LEU A 582 -18.99 2.47 -14.64
CA LEU A 582 -18.33 2.74 -15.92
C LEU A 582 -17.29 1.70 -16.36
N LEU A 583 -16.63 1.00 -15.42
CA LEU A 583 -15.49 0.13 -15.75
C LEU A 583 -15.73 -1.33 -15.37
N PHE A 584 -16.19 -1.59 -14.16
CA PHE A 584 -16.36 -2.94 -13.60
C PHE A 584 -17.84 -3.32 -13.57
N THR A 585 -18.47 -3.24 -14.75
CA THR A 585 -19.88 -3.60 -14.93
C THR A 585 -20.06 -5.13 -14.97
N ALA A 586 -21.30 -5.59 -14.86
CA ALA A 586 -21.64 -7.02 -14.92
C ALA A 586 -21.31 -7.71 -16.26
N GLU A 587 -21.04 -6.92 -17.31
CA GLU A 587 -20.67 -7.42 -18.64
C GLU A 587 -19.17 -7.76 -18.75
N LEU A 588 -18.35 -7.30 -17.81
CA LEU A 588 -16.92 -7.56 -17.79
C LEU A 588 -16.65 -9.04 -17.49
N ASP A 589 -15.61 -9.61 -18.11
CA ASP A 589 -15.24 -11.01 -17.86
C ASP A 589 -15.07 -11.28 -16.36
N HIS A 590 -15.64 -12.40 -15.92
CA HIS A 590 -15.71 -12.78 -14.52
C HIS A 590 -14.35 -12.85 -13.81
N HIS A 591 -13.25 -13.17 -14.51
CA HIS A 591 -11.93 -13.20 -13.90
C HIS A 591 -11.45 -11.79 -13.50
N ILE A 592 -11.73 -10.79 -14.33
CA ILE A 592 -11.35 -9.39 -14.07
C ILE A 592 -12.29 -8.81 -13.01
N LEU A 593 -13.60 -9.06 -13.16
CA LEU A 593 -14.62 -8.61 -12.21
C LEU A 593 -14.40 -9.19 -10.81
N ALA A 594 -13.92 -10.43 -10.70
CA ALA A 594 -13.59 -11.07 -9.41
C ALA A 594 -12.54 -10.28 -8.61
N VAL A 595 -11.56 -9.64 -9.27
CA VAL A 595 -10.56 -8.81 -8.56
C VAL A 595 -11.22 -7.58 -7.94
N PHE A 596 -12.15 -6.97 -8.66
CA PHE A 596 -12.92 -5.82 -8.15
C PHE A 596 -13.87 -6.24 -7.02
N GLN A 597 -14.57 -7.37 -7.16
CA GLN A 597 -15.44 -7.91 -6.10
C GLN A 597 -14.65 -8.27 -4.82
N GLN A 598 -13.45 -8.85 -4.97
CA GLN A 598 -12.54 -9.10 -3.84
C GLN A 598 -12.14 -7.79 -3.14
N PHE A 599 -11.93 -6.72 -3.90
CA PHE A 599 -11.64 -5.40 -3.35
C PHE A 599 -12.84 -4.83 -2.58
N CYS A 600 -14.06 -4.90 -3.13
CA CYS A 600 -15.28 -4.49 -2.43
C CYS A 600 -15.44 -5.23 -1.10
N ALA A 601 -15.16 -6.54 -1.09
CA ALA A 601 -15.24 -7.39 0.09
C ALA A 601 -14.25 -7.02 1.22
N LEU A 602 -13.23 -6.18 0.98
CA LEU A 602 -12.29 -5.74 2.02
C LEU A 602 -12.94 -4.79 3.05
N GLN A 603 -14.05 -4.16 2.71
CA GLN A 603 -14.75 -3.18 3.56
C GLN A 603 -16.27 -3.44 3.64
N ALA A 604 -16.76 -4.50 2.99
CA ALA A 604 -18.17 -4.92 3.02
C ALA A 604 -18.60 -5.42 4.41
#